data_AF-A0A7S2RG88-F1
#
_entry.id   AF-A0A7S2RG88-F1
#
_cell.length_a   1.000
_cell.length_b   1.000
_cell.length_c   1.000
_cell.angle_alpha   90.00
_cell.angle_beta   90.00
_cell.angle_gamma   90.00
#
_symmetry.space_group_name_H-M   'P 1'
#
loop_
_entity.id
_entity.type
_entity.pdbx_description
1 polymer ?
#
loop_
_entity_poly.entity_id
_entity_poly.type
_entity_poly.pdbx_seq_one_letter_code
_entity_poly.pdbx_strand_id
1 'polypeptide(L)'
;FRLADQLKAMHRIDPQLQMLDAELEATDDTDQDAQEAIKEQIAAREDLLKPVYLQAATEFADLHDKTGRMKAKGVIKDSVPWARSREYFFYLAKRRIAQDNYISQLKAADSSLDYNRALNVLKSLCTVDWEDNHAVLDFYSANHAAIISKINEVKVAAIKAQIDALQKQLGE
;
A
#
# COMPACT_ATOMS: atom_id res chain seq x y z
N PHE A 1 -15.72 -1.04 17.05
CA PHE A 1 -16.88 -1.92 16.88
C PHE A 1 -17.04 -2.84 18.10
N ARG A 2 -17.14 -2.23 19.29
CA ARG A 2 -17.39 -2.94 20.56
C ARG A 2 -18.89 -3.22 20.70
N LEU A 3 -19.31 -3.89 21.78
CA LEU A 3 -20.71 -4.27 22.00
C LEU A 3 -21.69 -3.10 21.78
N ALA A 4 -21.40 -1.90 22.32
CA ALA A 4 -22.26 -0.73 22.13
C ALA A 4 -22.41 -0.30 20.64
N ASP A 5 -21.36 -0.48 19.82
CA ASP A 5 -21.43 -0.20 18.39
C ASP A 5 -22.22 -1.29 17.65
N GLN A 6 -22.09 -2.54 18.10
CA GLN A 6 -22.81 -3.70 17.56
C GLN A 6 -24.31 -3.56 17.81
N LEU A 7 -24.73 -3.24 19.04
CA LEU A 7 -26.12 -2.98 19.39
C LEU A 7 -26.71 -1.85 18.52
N LYS A 8 -26.02 -0.72 18.40
CA LYS A 8 -26.45 0.36 17.48
C LYS A 8 -26.62 -0.11 16.03
N ALA A 9 -25.77 -1.03 15.57
CA ALA A 9 -25.91 -1.59 14.24
C ALA A 9 -27.08 -2.58 14.14
N MET A 10 -27.35 -3.36 15.19
CA MET A 10 -28.51 -4.26 15.29
C MET A 10 -29.81 -3.48 15.17
N HIS A 11 -30.01 -2.46 15.99
CA HIS A 11 -31.21 -1.59 15.93
C HIS A 11 -31.34 -0.81 14.61
N ARG A 12 -30.24 -0.59 13.89
CA ARG A 12 -30.27 0.08 12.59
C ARG A 12 -30.60 -0.86 11.42
N ILE A 13 -30.30 -2.16 11.53
CA ILE A 13 -30.31 -3.09 10.38
C ILE A 13 -31.34 -4.22 10.56
N ASP A 14 -31.50 -4.75 11.78
CA ASP A 14 -32.41 -5.87 12.05
C ASP A 14 -33.86 -5.40 12.04
N PRO A 15 -34.71 -5.91 11.13
CA PRO A 15 -36.09 -5.44 11.02
C PRO A 15 -36.94 -5.72 12.26
N GLN A 16 -36.66 -6.80 12.99
CA GLN A 16 -37.41 -7.16 14.19
C GLN A 16 -37.12 -6.19 15.34
N LEU A 17 -35.85 -5.84 15.56
CA LEU A 17 -35.50 -4.80 16.53
C LEU A 17 -36.08 -3.44 16.16
N GLN A 18 -36.07 -3.06 14.88
CA GLN A 18 -36.70 -1.81 14.44
C GLN A 18 -38.21 -1.77 14.73
N MET A 19 -38.90 -2.89 14.54
CA MET A 19 -40.31 -3.01 14.89
C MET A 19 -40.54 -2.89 16.40
N LEU A 20 -39.74 -3.61 17.21
CA LEU A 20 -39.85 -3.57 18.67
C LEU A 20 -39.51 -2.19 19.24
N ASP A 21 -38.53 -1.48 18.67
CA ASP A 21 -38.20 -0.10 19.03
C ASP A 21 -39.38 0.83 18.77
N ALA A 22 -40.01 0.71 17.59
CA ALA A 22 -41.19 1.51 17.23
C ALA A 22 -42.41 1.17 18.11
N GLU A 23 -42.59 -0.10 18.47
CA GLU A 23 -43.64 -0.54 19.40
C GLU A 23 -43.42 0.03 20.81
N LEU A 24 -42.17 0.03 21.28
CA LEU A 24 -41.79 0.62 22.57
C LEU A 24 -42.05 2.14 22.58
N GLU A 25 -41.71 2.85 21.49
CA GLU A 25 -41.97 4.28 21.34
C GLU A 25 -43.47 4.63 21.27
N ALA A 26 -44.29 3.71 20.74
CA ALA A 26 -45.74 3.91 20.61
C ALA A 26 -46.53 3.51 21.87
N THR A 27 -45.91 2.81 22.82
CA THR A 27 -46.53 2.32 24.06
C THR A 27 -46.74 3.47 25.05
N ASP A 28 -47.90 3.49 25.73
CA ASP A 28 -48.21 4.51 26.74
C ASP A 28 -47.19 4.48 27.89
N ASP A 29 -46.68 5.65 28.27
CA ASP A 29 -45.71 5.83 29.36
C ASP A 29 -46.25 5.36 30.73
N THR A 30 -47.57 5.25 30.86
CA THR A 30 -48.22 4.78 32.09
C THR A 30 -48.33 3.26 32.18
N ASP A 31 -48.17 2.53 31.08
CA ASP A 31 -48.23 1.06 31.03
C ASP A 31 -46.82 0.45 31.18
N GLN A 32 -46.35 0.43 32.43
CA GLN A 32 -45.00 -0.07 32.76
C GLN A 32 -44.83 -1.56 32.43
N ASP A 33 -45.88 -2.37 32.60
CA ASP A 33 -45.84 -3.80 32.36
C ASP A 33 -45.65 -4.09 30.85
N ALA A 34 -46.36 -3.37 29.98
CA ALA A 34 -46.19 -3.47 28.54
C ALA A 34 -44.80 -3.03 28.08
N GLN A 35 -44.28 -1.91 28.62
CA GLN A 35 -42.93 -1.45 28.31
C GLN A 35 -41.85 -2.46 28.74
N GLU A 36 -42.01 -3.09 29.90
CA GLU A 36 -41.05 -4.08 30.41
C GLU A 36 -41.06 -5.35 29.54
N ALA A 37 -42.25 -5.82 29.13
CA ALA A 37 -42.38 -6.96 28.23
C ALA A 37 -41.71 -6.73 26.87
N ILE A 38 -41.83 -5.52 26.29
CA ILE A 38 -41.18 -5.18 25.02
C ILE A 38 -39.65 -5.10 25.20
N LYS A 39 -39.16 -4.52 26.31
CA LYS A 39 -37.72 -4.48 26.63
C LYS A 39 -37.12 -5.88 26.79
N GLU A 40 -37.85 -6.82 27.37
CA GLU A 40 -37.43 -8.22 27.48
C GLU A 40 -37.32 -8.88 26.09
N GLN A 41 -38.28 -8.62 25.19
CA GLN A 41 -38.22 -9.12 23.82
C GLN A 41 -37.04 -8.52 23.02
N ILE A 42 -36.76 -7.23 23.19
CA ILE A 42 -35.58 -6.58 22.62
C ILE A 42 -34.31 -7.25 23.13
N ALA A 43 -34.16 -7.42 24.44
CA ALA A 43 -32.99 -8.05 25.04
C ALA A 43 -32.78 -9.50 24.55
N ALA A 44 -33.87 -10.29 24.44
CA ALA A 44 -33.82 -11.64 23.92
C ALA A 44 -33.39 -11.68 22.44
N ARG A 45 -33.88 -10.73 21.62
CA ARG A 45 -33.48 -10.60 20.21
C ARG A 45 -32.03 -10.15 20.08
N GLU A 46 -31.58 -9.19 20.88
CA GLU A 46 -30.17 -8.77 20.93
C GLU A 46 -29.25 -9.96 21.27
N ASP A 47 -29.60 -10.75 22.30
CA ASP A 47 -28.83 -11.92 22.71
C ASP A 47 -28.71 -12.95 21.60
N LEU A 48 -29.79 -13.19 20.84
CA LEU A 48 -29.79 -14.06 19.67
C LEU A 48 -28.86 -13.54 18.56
N LEU A 49 -28.83 -12.22 18.35
CA LEU A 49 -28.06 -11.59 17.27
C LEU A 49 -26.57 -11.39 17.60
N LYS A 50 -26.20 -11.34 18.89
CA LYS A 50 -24.81 -11.10 19.35
C LYS A 50 -23.76 -11.95 18.62
N PRO A 51 -23.89 -13.29 18.49
CA PRO A 51 -22.87 -14.10 17.82
C PRO A 51 -22.69 -13.74 16.34
N VAL A 52 -23.78 -13.44 15.63
CA VAL A 52 -23.76 -13.11 14.20
C VAL A 52 -23.15 -11.72 13.97
N TYR A 53 -23.51 -10.74 14.79
CA TYR A 53 -22.94 -9.40 14.70
C TYR A 53 -21.48 -9.33 15.16
N LEU A 54 -21.06 -10.21 16.07
CA LEU A 54 -19.65 -10.37 16.40
C LEU A 54 -18.85 -10.88 15.18
N GLN A 55 -19.39 -11.85 14.45
CA GLN A 55 -18.77 -12.33 13.20
C GLN A 55 -18.73 -11.21 12.15
N ALA A 56 -19.83 -10.49 11.95
CA ALA A 56 -19.87 -9.36 11.02
C ALA A 56 -18.87 -8.26 11.38
N ALA A 57 -18.72 -7.95 12.68
CA ALA A 57 -17.71 -7.01 13.17
C ALA A 57 -16.28 -7.49 12.90
N THR A 58 -16.05 -8.79 13.00
CA THR A 58 -14.74 -9.42 12.72
C THR A 58 -14.40 -9.31 11.23
N GLU A 59 -15.34 -9.67 10.34
CA GLU A 59 -15.17 -9.52 8.89
C GLU A 59 -14.99 -8.05 8.49
N PHE A 60 -15.75 -7.14 9.11
CA PHE A 60 -15.57 -5.70 8.90
C PHE A 60 -14.17 -5.23 9.26
N ALA A 61 -13.61 -5.72 10.38
CA ALA A 61 -12.23 -5.43 10.76
C ALA A 61 -11.23 -6.04 9.76
N ASP A 62 -11.41 -7.30 9.36
CA ASP A 62 -10.54 -7.99 8.41
C ASP A 62 -10.51 -7.31 7.02
N LEU A 63 -11.61 -6.67 6.59
CA LEU A 63 -11.63 -5.84 5.37
C LEU A 63 -10.64 -4.65 5.43
N HIS A 64 -10.32 -4.14 6.64
CA HIS A 64 -9.32 -3.09 6.81
C HIS A 64 -7.89 -3.62 6.64
N ASP A 65 -7.66 -4.88 6.96
CA ASP A 65 -6.34 -5.52 6.98
C ASP A 65 -5.99 -6.22 5.65
N LYS A 66 -6.83 -6.03 4.61
CA LYS A 66 -6.57 -6.59 3.28
C LYS A 66 -5.38 -5.94 2.59
N THR A 67 -4.69 -6.74 1.78
CA THR A 67 -3.56 -6.31 0.93
C THR A 67 -3.92 -5.14 0.00
N GLY A 68 -5.18 -5.05 -0.45
CA GLY A 68 -5.66 -3.90 -1.22
C GLY A 68 -5.55 -2.58 -0.45
N ARG A 69 -5.88 -2.57 0.84
CA ARG A 69 -5.72 -1.39 1.71
C ARG A 69 -4.26 -1.03 1.89
N MET A 70 -3.40 -2.03 2.08
CA MET A 70 -1.94 -1.83 2.18
C MET A 70 -1.37 -1.17 0.91
N LYS A 71 -1.76 -1.65 -0.28
CA LYS A 71 -1.33 -1.08 -1.57
C LYS A 71 -1.87 0.34 -1.75
N ALA A 72 -3.15 0.58 -1.45
CA ALA A 72 -3.77 1.90 -1.55
C ALA A 72 -3.14 2.94 -0.60
N LYS A 73 -2.61 2.51 0.54
CA LYS A 73 -1.84 3.36 1.47
C LYS A 73 -0.36 3.49 1.12
N GLY A 74 0.11 2.80 0.09
CA GLY A 74 1.51 2.87 -0.35
C GLY A 74 2.51 2.23 0.61
N VAL A 75 2.04 1.44 1.59
CA VAL A 75 2.94 0.75 2.55
C VAL A 75 3.61 -0.48 1.93
N ILE A 76 3.06 -1.00 0.84
CA ILE A 76 3.64 -2.06 0.00
C ILE A 76 3.70 -1.59 -1.45
N LYS A 77 4.68 -2.11 -2.20
CA LYS A 77 4.78 -1.82 -3.64
C LYS A 77 3.71 -2.55 -4.44
N ASP A 78 3.50 -3.83 -4.17
CA ASP A 78 2.54 -4.64 -4.92
C ASP A 78 1.96 -5.81 -4.09
N SER A 79 0.81 -6.33 -4.53
CA SER A 79 0.23 -7.56 -4.01
C SER A 79 0.70 -8.74 -4.87
N VAL A 80 1.37 -9.71 -4.25
CA VAL A 80 2.00 -10.81 -4.98
C VAL A 80 1.15 -12.08 -4.84
N PRO A 81 0.62 -12.65 -5.94
CA PRO A 81 -0.06 -13.94 -5.90
C PRO A 81 0.91 -15.05 -5.47
N TRP A 82 0.53 -15.84 -4.46
CA TRP A 82 1.40 -16.87 -3.88
C TRP A 82 1.92 -17.88 -4.92
N ALA A 83 1.05 -18.34 -5.83
CA ALA A 83 1.39 -19.32 -6.86
C ALA A 83 2.53 -18.87 -7.81
N ARG A 84 2.67 -17.55 -8.05
CA ARG A 84 3.72 -16.98 -8.91
C ARG A 84 4.78 -16.21 -8.12
N SER A 85 4.80 -16.35 -6.79
CA SER A 85 5.73 -15.63 -5.91
C SER A 85 7.19 -15.90 -6.28
N ARG A 86 7.55 -17.15 -6.55
CA ARG A 86 8.91 -17.54 -6.95
C ARG A 86 9.37 -16.80 -8.21
N GLU A 87 8.53 -16.78 -9.23
CA GLU A 87 8.82 -16.12 -10.51
C GLU A 87 8.96 -14.60 -10.30
N TYR A 88 7.99 -13.99 -9.60
CA TYR A 88 8.01 -12.57 -9.28
C TYR A 88 9.29 -12.16 -8.56
N PHE A 89 9.65 -12.85 -7.47
CA PHE A 89 10.84 -12.54 -6.68
C PHE A 89 12.15 -12.87 -7.41
N PHE A 90 12.17 -13.88 -8.28
CA PHE A 90 13.33 -14.19 -9.11
C PHE A 90 13.69 -13.01 -10.03
N TYR A 91 12.73 -12.48 -10.78
CA TYR A 91 12.97 -11.34 -11.66
C TYR A 91 13.21 -10.05 -10.88
N LEU A 92 12.46 -9.81 -9.81
CA LEU A 92 12.68 -8.64 -8.95
C LEU A 92 14.09 -8.63 -8.35
N ALA A 93 14.56 -9.75 -7.82
CA ALA A 93 15.90 -9.84 -7.23
C ALA A 93 17.00 -9.62 -8.29
N LYS A 94 16.91 -10.30 -9.44
CA LYS A 94 17.88 -10.11 -10.53
C LYS A 94 17.91 -8.67 -11.03
N ARG A 95 16.74 -8.07 -11.25
CA ARG A 95 16.61 -6.67 -11.64
C ARG A 95 17.26 -5.74 -10.62
N ARG A 96 17.00 -5.94 -9.32
CA ARG A 96 17.57 -5.10 -8.24
C ARG A 96 19.08 -5.21 -8.17
N ILE A 97 19.64 -6.41 -8.27
CA ILE A 97 21.09 -6.62 -8.29
C ILE A 97 21.73 -5.88 -9.49
N ALA A 98 21.17 -6.02 -10.69
CA ALA A 98 21.67 -5.32 -11.87
C ALA A 98 21.54 -3.79 -11.73
N GLN A 99 20.40 -3.31 -11.24
CA GLN A 99 20.15 -1.90 -11.00
C GLN A 99 21.15 -1.32 -10.00
N ASP A 100 21.35 -1.97 -8.86
CA ASP A 100 22.25 -1.49 -7.80
C ASP A 100 23.71 -1.51 -8.26
N ASN A 101 24.10 -2.44 -9.14
CA ASN A 101 25.40 -2.43 -9.79
C ASN A 101 25.59 -1.16 -10.65
N TYR A 102 24.66 -0.85 -11.55
CA TYR A 102 24.74 0.36 -12.37
C TYR A 102 24.65 1.65 -11.55
N ILE A 103 23.81 1.70 -10.52
CA ILE A 103 23.74 2.84 -9.61
C ILE A 103 25.08 3.04 -8.90
N SER A 104 25.73 1.96 -8.46
CA SER A 104 27.05 2.04 -7.82
C SER A 104 28.10 2.60 -8.78
N GLN A 105 28.07 2.19 -10.06
CA GLN A 105 28.95 2.74 -11.08
C GLN A 105 28.66 4.22 -11.38
N LEU A 106 27.40 4.64 -11.46
CA LEU A 106 27.01 6.04 -11.64
C LEU A 106 27.50 6.91 -10.48
N LYS A 107 27.34 6.44 -9.24
CA LYS A 107 27.83 7.15 -8.05
C LYS A 107 29.35 7.19 -7.95
N ALA A 108 30.04 6.19 -8.50
CA ALA A 108 31.50 6.21 -8.61
C ALA A 108 31.99 7.16 -9.72
N ALA A 109 31.21 7.32 -10.79
CA ALA A 109 31.46 8.27 -11.86
C ALA A 109 31.24 9.73 -11.42
N ASP A 110 30.21 9.98 -10.61
CA ASP A 110 29.90 11.27 -10.02
C ASP A 110 29.50 11.10 -8.56
N SER A 111 30.40 11.48 -7.65
CA SER A 111 30.20 11.37 -6.20
C SER A 111 29.13 12.32 -5.65
N SER A 112 28.67 13.29 -6.44
CA SER A 112 27.58 14.20 -6.05
C SER A 112 26.18 13.58 -6.26
N LEU A 113 26.09 12.44 -6.97
CA LEU A 113 24.82 11.76 -7.21
C LEU A 113 24.36 10.97 -5.98
N ASP A 114 23.14 11.27 -5.53
CA ASP A 114 22.40 10.41 -4.61
C ASP A 114 21.76 9.22 -5.34
N TYR A 115 21.21 8.26 -4.58
CA TYR A 115 20.57 7.07 -5.13
C TYR A 115 19.40 7.41 -6.08
N ASN A 116 18.57 8.39 -5.73
CA ASN A 116 17.37 8.73 -6.49
C ASN A 116 17.72 9.41 -7.82
N ARG A 117 18.72 10.28 -7.83
CA ARG A 117 19.24 10.91 -9.05
C ARG A 117 19.85 9.87 -9.98
N ALA A 118 20.69 8.97 -9.47
CA ALA A 118 21.26 7.87 -10.25
C ALA A 118 20.16 6.94 -10.81
N LEU A 119 19.15 6.62 -10.00
CA LEU A 119 17.99 5.84 -10.42
C LEU A 119 17.20 6.56 -11.53
N ASN A 120 17.02 7.87 -11.44
CA ASN A 120 16.32 8.66 -12.45
C ASN A 120 17.08 8.68 -13.78
N VAL A 121 18.42 8.70 -13.76
CA VAL A 121 19.22 8.52 -14.99
C VAL A 121 18.91 7.16 -15.62
N LEU A 122 18.93 6.07 -14.86
CA LEU A 122 18.60 4.74 -15.39
C LEU A 122 17.16 4.66 -15.92
N LYS A 123 16.20 5.24 -15.19
CA LYS A 123 14.80 5.34 -15.63
C LYS A 123 14.66 6.11 -16.94
N SER A 124 15.40 7.20 -17.12
CA SER A 124 15.34 8.02 -18.34
C SER A 124 15.84 7.30 -19.58
N LEU A 125 16.70 6.29 -19.41
CA LEU A 125 17.17 5.42 -20.50
C LEU A 125 16.18 4.30 -20.81
N CYS A 126 15.35 3.93 -19.84
CA CYS A 126 14.43 2.81 -19.97
C CYS A 126 13.26 3.18 -20.89
N THR A 127 13.07 2.40 -21.95
CA THR A 127 11.96 2.56 -22.90
C THR A 127 10.80 1.60 -22.65
N VAL A 128 11.02 0.60 -21.79
CA VAL A 128 10.01 -0.40 -21.39
C VAL A 128 9.24 0.03 -20.15
N ASP A 129 8.15 -0.66 -19.85
CA ASP A 129 7.40 -0.45 -18.61
C ASP A 129 8.31 -0.67 -17.40
N TRP A 130 8.54 0.40 -16.65
CA TRP A 130 9.41 0.37 -15.48
C TRP A 130 8.85 -0.50 -14.35
N GLU A 131 7.55 -0.73 -14.29
CA GLU A 131 6.98 -1.57 -13.22
C GLU A 131 7.10 -3.07 -13.53
N ASP A 132 7.34 -3.46 -14.78
CA ASP A 132 7.59 -4.84 -15.19
C ASP A 132 9.05 -5.25 -14.89
N ASN A 133 9.22 -6.17 -13.92
CA ASN A 133 10.54 -6.65 -13.54
C ASN A 133 11.25 -7.46 -14.62
N HIS A 134 10.51 -8.21 -15.43
CA HIS A 134 11.07 -9.02 -16.51
C HIS A 134 11.56 -8.13 -17.64
N ALA A 135 10.70 -7.22 -18.12
CA ALA A 135 11.02 -6.32 -19.22
C ALA A 135 12.24 -5.43 -18.89
N VAL A 136 12.31 -4.89 -17.66
CA VAL A 136 13.45 -4.06 -17.25
C VAL A 136 14.75 -4.86 -17.14
N LEU A 137 14.69 -6.11 -16.67
CA LEU A 137 15.88 -6.96 -16.60
C LEU A 137 16.42 -7.27 -18.01
N ASP A 138 15.53 -7.63 -18.94
CA ASP A 138 15.92 -7.89 -20.34
C ASP A 138 16.48 -6.63 -21.00
N PHE A 139 15.87 -5.47 -20.73
CA PHE A 139 16.38 -4.18 -21.19
C PHE A 139 17.81 -3.94 -20.72
N TYR A 140 18.11 -4.18 -19.43
CA TYR A 140 19.46 -4.02 -18.89
C TYR A 140 20.49 -4.94 -19.54
N SER A 141 20.11 -6.18 -19.84
CA SER A 141 20.99 -7.13 -20.52
C SER A 141 21.22 -6.74 -21.99
N ALA A 142 20.17 -6.34 -22.71
CA ALA A 142 20.26 -5.96 -24.12
C ALA A 142 20.99 -4.61 -24.33
N ASN A 143 20.84 -3.66 -23.40
CA ASN A 143 21.36 -2.30 -23.53
C ASN A 143 22.58 -2.03 -22.64
N HIS A 144 23.27 -3.07 -22.16
CA HIS A 144 24.43 -2.93 -21.28
C HIS A 144 25.46 -1.93 -21.80
N ALA A 145 25.86 -2.05 -23.08
CA ALA A 145 26.86 -1.16 -23.69
C ALA A 145 26.40 0.31 -23.72
N ALA A 146 25.12 0.56 -24.01
CA ALA A 146 24.57 1.91 -24.02
C ALA A 146 24.53 2.52 -22.61
N ILE A 147 24.17 1.72 -21.60
CA ILE A 147 24.16 2.15 -20.19
C ILE A 147 25.59 2.50 -19.74
N ILE A 148 26.59 1.69 -20.09
CA ILE A 148 28.00 1.97 -19.79
C ILE A 148 28.48 3.24 -20.51
N SER A 149 28.10 3.45 -21.78
CA SER A 149 28.40 4.69 -22.49
C SER A 149 27.84 5.90 -21.73
N LYS A 150 26.60 5.80 -21.24
CA LYS A 150 25.99 6.89 -20.47
C LYS A 150 26.72 7.16 -19.13
N ILE A 151 27.18 6.10 -18.45
CA ILE A 151 27.98 6.24 -17.23
C ILE A 151 29.29 6.98 -17.53
N ASN A 152 29.93 6.68 -18.66
CA ASN A 152 31.15 7.38 -19.07
C ASN A 152 30.89 8.87 -19.39
N GLU A 153 29.77 9.19 -20.05
CA GLU A 153 29.37 10.59 -20.26
C GLU A 153 29.19 11.34 -18.94
N VAL A 154 28.52 10.72 -17.95
CA VAL A 154 28.33 11.27 -16.61
C VAL A 154 29.67 11.52 -15.94
N LYS A 155 30.61 10.56 -16.03
CA LYS A 155 31.97 10.71 -15.50
C LYS A 155 32.70 11.90 -16.12
N VAL A 156 32.64 12.05 -17.43
CA VAL A 156 33.29 13.17 -18.15
C VAL A 156 32.67 14.50 -17.73
N ALA A 157 31.35 14.57 -17.61
CA ALA A 157 30.65 15.78 -17.16
C ALA A 157 31.04 16.15 -15.72
N ALA A 158 31.12 15.16 -14.82
CA ALA A 158 31.52 15.38 -13.42
C ALA A 158 32.97 15.89 -13.32
N ILE A 159 33.90 15.30 -14.08
CA ILE A 159 35.30 15.76 -14.13
C ILE A 159 35.38 17.21 -14.64
N LYS A 160 34.65 17.55 -15.71
CA LYS A 160 34.61 18.93 -16.21
C LYS A 160 34.11 19.90 -15.15
N ALA A 161 33.02 19.57 -14.47
CA ALA A 161 32.48 20.40 -13.40
C ALA A 161 33.47 20.58 -12.23
N GLN A 162 34.26 19.54 -11.90
CA GLN A 162 35.33 19.64 -10.90
C GLN A 162 36.47 20.56 -11.35
N ILE A 163 36.89 20.47 -12.63
CA ILE A 163 37.91 21.35 -13.20
C ILE A 163 37.44 22.80 -13.15
N ASP A 164 36.22 23.09 -13.61
CA ASP A 164 35.65 24.45 -13.60
C ASP A 164 35.55 25.02 -12.17
N ALA A 165 35.21 24.18 -11.19
CA ALA A 165 35.16 24.58 -9.79
C ALA A 165 36.55 24.91 -9.23
N LEU A 166 37.57 24.13 -9.58
CA LEU A 166 38.96 24.39 -9.18
C LEU A 166 39.51 25.66 -9.84
N GLN A 167 39.23 25.88 -11.13
CA GLN A 167 39.64 27.10 -11.85
C GLN A 167 39.08 28.36 -11.16
N LYS A 168 37.80 28.36 -10.81
CA LYS A 168 37.18 29.44 -10.04
C LYS A 168 37.82 29.68 -8.67
N GLN A 169 38.29 28.63 -7.99
CA GLN A 169 39.00 28.77 -6.70
C GLN A 169 40.41 29.34 -6.87
N LEU A 170 41.05 29.12 -8.02
CA LEU A 170 42.36 29.67 -8.37
C LEU A 170 42.29 31.14 -8.84
N GLY A 171 41.09 31.70 -9.01
CA GLY A 171 40.89 33.10 -9.39
C GLY A 171 41.01 33.39 -10.89
N GLU A 172 40.95 32.35 -11.73
CA GLU A 172 40.77 32.43 -13.19
C GLU A 172 39.29 32.29 -13.57
#